data_AF-A0A8T1HLR4-F1
#
_entry.id   AF-A0A8T1HLR4-F1
#
_cell.length_a   1.000
_cell.length_b   1.000
_cell.length_c   1.000
_cell.angle_alpha   90.00
_cell.angle_beta   90.00
_cell.angle_gamma   90.00
#
_symmetry.space_group_name_H-M   'P 1'
#
loop_
_entity.id
_entity.type
_entity.pdbx_description
1 polymer ?
#
loop_
_entity_poly.entity_id
_entity_poly.type
_entity_poly.pdbx_seq_one_letter_code
_entity_poly.pdbx_strand_id
1 'polypeptide(L)'
;MSNADASPATAEIQLKPGAAASSECFIGSTSASTKTVLMVGGARVITCEDTGNVSIGGTTTTYKLNVNGTVNCTNLYRSGVIADLMIISGITTIGTAQASKVLTLDASRNATNIASIACDTIVANTTTNILNINPTTLQIKGTTLTATATQLNVLNGFTGTTANLNVVSGTSATSADDLVLLKIIKH
;
A
#
# COMPACT_ATOMS: atom_id res chain seq x y z
N MET A 1 33.35 17.37 -54.60
CA MET A 1 31.91 17.45 -54.31
C MET A 1 31.75 18.26 -53.04
N SER A 2 31.32 19.51 -53.20
CA SER A 2 31.04 20.43 -52.11
C SER A 2 29.84 19.96 -51.31
N ASN A 3 30.00 19.78 -50.00
CA ASN A 3 28.88 19.95 -49.09
C ASN A 3 29.27 21.06 -48.13
N ALA A 4 28.44 22.10 -48.09
CA ALA A 4 28.72 23.36 -47.43
C ALA A 4 28.75 23.18 -45.91
N ASP A 5 29.94 23.20 -45.31
CA ASP A 5 30.12 23.42 -43.88
C ASP A 5 30.31 24.93 -43.64
N ALA A 6 29.20 25.66 -43.71
CA ALA A 6 29.16 27.11 -43.49
C ALA A 6 28.13 27.52 -42.42
N SER A 7 27.84 26.62 -41.48
CA SER A 7 27.19 26.96 -40.21
C SER A 7 28.05 26.36 -39.10
N PRO A 8 28.54 27.11 -38.11
CA PRO A 8 29.41 26.54 -37.09
C PRO A 8 28.60 25.51 -36.29
N ALA A 9 28.81 24.22 -36.55
CA ALA A 9 28.10 23.18 -35.82
C ALA A 9 28.60 23.20 -34.37
N THR A 10 27.73 23.59 -33.42
CA THR A 10 28.08 23.57 -31.99
C THR A 10 28.18 22.15 -31.41
N ALA A 11 27.80 21.12 -32.18
CA ALA A 11 28.11 19.70 -32.00
C ALA A 11 27.77 18.89 -33.28
N GLU A 12 28.62 17.95 -33.71
CA GLU A 12 28.37 17.03 -34.83
C GLU A 12 28.74 15.58 -34.48
N ILE A 13 27.87 14.61 -34.80
CA ILE A 13 28.14 13.15 -34.74
C ILE A 13 27.80 12.56 -36.12
N GLN A 14 28.81 12.14 -36.89
CA GLN A 14 28.63 11.48 -38.18
C GLN A 14 28.95 9.98 -38.09
N LEU A 15 28.01 9.13 -38.52
CA LEU A 15 28.18 7.68 -38.60
C LEU A 15 27.81 7.22 -40.02
N LYS A 16 28.79 6.69 -40.76
CA LYS A 16 28.61 6.18 -42.14
C LYS A 16 28.55 4.65 -42.17
N PRO A 17 27.90 4.03 -43.17
CA PRO A 17 27.65 2.58 -43.17
C PRO A 17 28.91 1.80 -43.53
N GLY A 18 29.63 1.32 -42.50
CA GLY A 18 30.55 0.20 -42.65
C GLY A 18 29.75 -1.08 -42.46
N ALA A 19 29.72 -1.95 -43.48
CA ALA A 19 28.97 -3.19 -43.45
C ALA A 19 29.27 -3.99 -42.17
N ALA A 20 28.30 -4.08 -41.26
CA ALA A 20 28.37 -4.93 -40.07
C ALA A 20 27.14 -5.84 -40.04
N ALA A 21 27.37 -7.12 -39.79
CA ALA A 21 26.42 -8.21 -39.96
C ALA A 21 25.28 -8.27 -38.91
N SER A 22 25.01 -7.18 -38.19
CA SER A 22 23.82 -7.00 -37.35
C SER A 22 23.51 -5.50 -37.24
N SER A 23 22.24 -5.13 -37.37
CA SER A 23 21.72 -3.77 -37.62
C SER A 23 21.89 -2.73 -36.49
N GLU A 24 23.02 -2.70 -35.79
CA GLU A 24 23.24 -1.84 -34.62
C GLU A 24 24.35 -0.79 -34.83
N CYS A 25 24.16 0.38 -34.23
CA CYS A 25 25.16 1.44 -34.17
C CYS A 25 25.92 1.36 -32.85
N PHE A 26 27.25 1.26 -32.90
CA PHE A 26 28.08 1.20 -31.71
C PHE A 26 28.49 2.62 -31.24
N ILE A 27 27.88 3.08 -30.14
CA ILE A 27 28.28 4.30 -29.42
C ILE A 27 28.61 3.91 -27.99
N GLY A 28 29.89 3.61 -27.74
CA GLY A 28 30.37 3.18 -26.43
C GLY A 28 31.75 2.56 -26.47
N SER A 29 32.06 1.74 -25.47
CA SER A 29 33.34 1.02 -25.35
C SER A 29 33.08 -0.41 -24.92
N THR A 30 33.89 -1.35 -25.43
CA THR A 30 33.88 -2.77 -25.04
C THR A 30 34.71 -3.03 -23.78
N SER A 31 35.41 -2.01 -23.26
CA SER A 31 36.17 -2.11 -22.02
C SER A 31 35.24 -2.06 -20.80
N ALA A 32 35.35 -3.08 -19.94
CA ALA A 32 34.56 -3.24 -18.72
C ALA A 32 34.90 -2.24 -17.59
N SER A 33 35.55 -1.13 -17.91
CA SER A 33 35.90 -0.06 -16.95
C SER A 33 35.57 1.34 -17.48
N THR A 34 34.92 1.43 -18.65
CA THR A 34 34.63 2.69 -19.33
C THR A 34 33.13 2.93 -19.39
N LYS A 35 32.71 4.13 -19.01
CA LYS A 35 31.31 4.56 -19.04
C LYS A 35 31.03 5.33 -20.31
N THR A 36 29.85 5.12 -20.90
CA THR A 36 29.35 5.97 -21.99
C THR A 36 28.50 7.07 -21.37
N VAL A 37 28.67 8.33 -21.78
CA VAL A 37 28.09 9.47 -21.09
C VAL A 37 27.55 10.50 -22.07
N LEU A 38 26.33 10.98 -21.82
CA LEU A 38 25.84 12.23 -22.38
C LEU A 38 26.05 13.34 -21.35
N MET A 39 26.85 14.34 -21.73
CA MET A 39 27.11 15.51 -20.88
C MET A 39 26.47 16.77 -21.47
N VAL A 40 25.90 17.60 -20.60
CA VAL A 40 25.37 18.93 -20.94
C VAL A 40 25.82 19.91 -19.87
N GLY A 41 26.48 21.01 -20.26
CA GLY A 41 26.95 22.04 -19.32
C GLY A 41 27.87 21.52 -18.21
N GLY A 42 28.64 20.45 -18.47
CA GLY A 42 29.51 19.80 -17.48
C GLY A 42 28.83 18.78 -16.57
N ALA A 43 27.50 18.63 -16.63
CA ALA A 43 26.75 17.63 -15.88
C ALA A 43 26.48 16.38 -16.72
N ARG A 44 26.44 15.20 -16.08
CA ARG A 44 26.05 13.95 -16.74
C ARG A 44 24.54 13.82 -16.73
N VAL A 45 23.93 13.83 -17.92
CA VAL A 45 22.48 13.66 -18.07
C VAL A 45 22.14 12.17 -18.13
N ILE A 46 22.91 11.40 -18.92
CA ILE A 46 22.79 9.95 -18.99
C ILE A 46 24.20 9.37 -18.83
N THR A 47 24.36 8.42 -17.92
CA THR A 47 25.57 7.63 -17.75
C THR A 47 25.22 6.17 -17.94
N CYS A 48 25.73 5.53 -18.98
CA CYS A 48 25.71 4.09 -19.13
C CYS A 48 27.00 3.50 -18.53
N GLU A 49 26.86 2.61 -17.55
CA GLU A 49 27.97 1.97 -16.87
C GLU A 49 28.39 0.66 -17.54
N ASP A 50 29.60 0.22 -17.26
CA ASP A 50 30.16 -1.08 -17.67
C ASP A 50 29.34 -2.29 -17.17
N THR A 51 28.57 -2.11 -16.08
CA THR A 51 27.59 -3.08 -15.55
C THR A 51 26.33 -3.23 -16.42
N GLY A 52 26.21 -2.45 -17.49
CA GLY A 52 25.02 -2.40 -18.34
C GLY A 52 23.82 -1.76 -17.63
N ASN A 53 24.09 -0.81 -16.74
CA ASN A 53 23.09 -0.02 -16.03
C ASN A 53 23.10 1.42 -16.56
N VAL A 54 21.98 2.13 -16.37
CA VAL A 54 21.81 3.52 -16.80
C VAL A 54 21.51 4.41 -15.59
N SER A 55 22.29 5.47 -15.42
CA SER A 55 22.04 6.56 -14.46
C SER A 55 21.50 7.78 -15.21
N ILE A 56 20.35 8.32 -14.81
CA ILE A 56 19.84 9.60 -15.30
C ILE A 56 20.09 10.68 -14.24
N GLY A 57 20.87 11.70 -14.59
CA GLY A 57 21.28 12.77 -13.68
C GLY A 57 22.29 12.34 -12.60
N GLY A 58 22.86 11.14 -12.71
CA GLY A 58 23.82 10.57 -11.75
C GLY A 58 25.06 9.99 -12.43
N THR A 59 26.02 9.54 -11.61
CA THR A 59 27.33 9.02 -12.06
C THR A 59 27.53 7.53 -11.77
N THR A 60 26.68 6.96 -10.92
CA THR A 60 26.66 5.56 -10.48
C THR A 60 25.22 5.05 -10.41
N THR A 61 25.07 3.73 -10.38
CA THR A 61 23.80 3.03 -10.28
C THR A 61 23.93 1.84 -9.32
N THR A 62 22.80 1.40 -8.80
CA THR A 62 22.67 0.14 -8.05
C THR A 62 21.67 -0.79 -8.74
N TYR A 63 20.81 -0.24 -9.58
CA TYR A 63 19.79 -0.93 -10.36
C TYR A 63 20.01 -0.69 -11.85
N LYS A 64 19.28 -1.44 -12.70
CA LYS A 64 19.36 -1.27 -14.16
C LYS A 64 19.07 0.15 -14.63
N LEU A 65 18.17 0.85 -13.94
CA LEU A 65 17.92 2.26 -14.11
C LEU A 65 17.91 2.94 -12.73
N ASN A 66 18.83 3.89 -12.51
CA ASN A 66 18.76 4.82 -11.39
C ASN A 66 18.44 6.22 -11.94
N VAL A 67 17.45 6.88 -11.35
CA VAL A 67 17.16 8.30 -11.61
C VAL A 67 17.55 9.09 -10.37
N ASN A 68 18.54 9.96 -10.48
CA ASN A 68 18.93 10.88 -9.42
C ASN A 68 17.96 12.07 -9.40
N GLY A 69 16.73 11.83 -8.95
CA GLY A 69 15.65 12.80 -8.96
C GLY A 69 14.27 12.16 -9.01
N THR A 70 13.26 12.93 -9.40
CA THR A 70 11.89 12.45 -9.57
C THR A 70 11.67 11.89 -10.99
N VAL A 71 10.75 10.93 -11.11
CA VAL A 71 10.28 10.42 -12.41
C VAL A 71 8.88 10.98 -12.67
N ASN A 72 8.74 11.82 -13.70
CA ASN A 72 7.44 12.25 -14.20
C ASN A 72 7.06 11.38 -15.40
N CYS A 73 6.09 10.48 -15.23
CA CYS A 73 5.63 9.58 -16.28
C CYS A 73 4.12 9.37 -16.19
N THR A 74 3.47 9.19 -17.34
CA THR A 74 2.03 8.91 -17.41
C THR A 74 1.70 7.51 -16.86
N ASN A 75 2.54 6.53 -17.17
CA ASN A 75 2.44 5.17 -16.64
C ASN A 75 3.85 4.61 -16.41
N LEU A 76 4.00 3.83 -15.34
CA LEU A 76 5.12 2.92 -15.15
C LEU A 76 4.69 1.53 -15.59
N TYR A 77 5.48 0.81 -16.39
CA TYR A 77 5.21 -0.57 -16.80
C TYR A 77 6.22 -1.53 -16.16
N ARG A 78 5.77 -2.72 -15.73
CA ARG A 78 6.64 -3.81 -15.26
C ARG A 78 6.29 -5.08 -16.03
N SER A 79 7.27 -5.66 -16.72
CA SER A 79 7.06 -6.87 -17.53
C SER A 79 5.92 -6.76 -18.57
N GLY A 80 5.78 -5.60 -19.21
CA GLY A 80 4.83 -5.39 -20.31
C GLY A 80 3.40 -5.00 -19.91
N VAL A 81 3.10 -4.86 -18.61
CA VAL A 81 1.81 -4.34 -18.11
C VAL A 81 2.01 -3.08 -17.28
N ILE A 82 0.98 -2.22 -17.19
CA ILE A 82 1.00 -1.06 -16.28
C ILE A 82 1.24 -1.59 -14.87
N ALA A 83 2.27 -1.07 -14.21
CA ALA A 83 2.55 -1.30 -12.81
C ALA A 83 1.43 -0.62 -12.01
N ASP A 84 0.38 -1.38 -11.73
CA ASP A 84 -0.50 -1.07 -10.62
C ASP A 84 0.36 -1.04 -9.34
N LEU A 85 0.14 -0.08 -8.45
CA LEU A 85 0.93 0.03 -7.21
C LEU A 85 0.81 -1.25 -6.36
N MET A 86 -0.24 -2.04 -6.59
CA MET A 86 -0.46 -3.38 -6.04
C MET A 86 0.65 -4.40 -6.40
N ILE A 87 1.49 -4.16 -7.43
CA ILE A 87 2.41 -5.17 -7.98
C ILE A 87 3.87 -4.67 -8.14
N ILE A 88 4.32 -3.73 -7.31
CA ILE A 88 5.77 -3.55 -7.10
C ILE A 88 6.23 -4.76 -6.28
N SER A 89 7.00 -5.67 -6.88
CA SER A 89 7.46 -6.94 -6.27
C SER A 89 8.39 -6.81 -5.06
N GLY A 90 8.43 -5.64 -4.42
CA GLY A 90 9.17 -5.34 -3.20
C GLY A 90 8.28 -5.15 -1.97
N ILE A 91 6.96 -5.22 -2.09
CA ILE A 91 6.07 -5.13 -0.93
C ILE A 91 5.74 -6.53 -0.41
N THR A 92 6.71 -7.15 0.26
CA THR A 92 6.58 -8.46 0.93
C THR A 92 6.40 -8.31 2.45
N THR A 93 6.43 -7.09 2.95
CA THR A 93 6.31 -6.74 4.37
C THR A 93 4.95 -6.11 4.60
N ILE A 94 4.32 -6.39 5.74
CA ILE A 94 3.01 -5.84 6.13
C ILE A 94 3.00 -4.33 5.89
N GLY A 95 1.94 -3.82 5.26
CA GLY A 95 1.74 -2.39 5.12
C GLY A 95 1.63 -1.73 6.50
N THR A 96 2.70 -1.05 6.93
CA THR A 96 2.66 -0.15 8.09
C THR A 96 2.07 1.17 7.62
N ALA A 97 0.88 1.52 8.10
CA ALA A 97 0.30 2.82 7.81
C ALA A 97 1.23 3.95 8.31
N GLN A 98 1.60 4.87 7.41
CA GLN A 98 2.37 6.08 7.69
C GLN A 98 1.72 7.27 6.99
N ALA A 99 1.88 8.49 7.52
CA ALA A 99 1.29 9.68 6.94
C ALA A 99 1.75 9.88 5.47
N SER A 100 0.80 10.13 4.58
CA SER A 100 1.03 10.34 3.14
C SER A 100 1.75 9.19 2.42
N LYS A 101 1.66 7.96 2.96
CA LYS A 101 2.10 6.74 2.28
C LYS A 101 0.89 5.90 1.89
N VAL A 102 1.02 5.14 0.80
CA VAL A 102 0.02 4.16 0.40
C VAL A 102 0.03 3.01 1.39
N LEU A 103 -1.14 2.62 1.90
CA LEU A 103 -1.34 1.40 2.67
C LEU A 103 -1.69 0.26 1.70
N THR A 104 -0.77 -0.67 1.53
CA THR A 104 -0.98 -1.89 0.73
C THR A 104 -1.17 -3.08 1.67
N LEU A 105 -2.16 -3.93 1.37
CA LEU A 105 -2.37 -5.17 2.11
C LEU A 105 -1.36 -6.24 1.68
N ASP A 106 -1.02 -7.17 2.56
CA ASP A 106 -0.18 -8.33 2.21
C ASP A 106 -0.97 -9.42 1.45
N ALA A 107 -0.31 -10.53 1.08
CA ALA A 107 -0.96 -11.66 0.40
C ALA A 107 -2.11 -12.30 1.20
N SER A 108 -2.07 -12.17 2.52
CA SER A 108 -3.12 -12.61 3.46
C SER A 108 -4.16 -11.51 3.74
N ARG A 109 -4.02 -10.35 3.08
CA ARG A 109 -4.85 -9.14 3.23
C ARG A 109 -4.74 -8.46 4.60
N ASN A 110 -3.60 -8.61 5.28
CA ASN A 110 -3.38 -7.95 6.57
C ASN A 110 -2.89 -6.50 6.41
N ALA A 111 -3.25 -5.67 7.38
CA ALA A 111 -2.68 -4.35 7.62
C ALA A 111 -2.45 -4.15 9.13
N THR A 112 -1.38 -3.44 9.51
CA THR A 112 -1.05 -3.16 10.91
C THR A 112 -0.80 -1.67 11.14
N ASN A 113 -0.76 -1.27 12.41
CA ASN A 113 -0.50 0.11 12.82
C ASN A 113 -1.54 1.13 12.30
N ILE A 114 -2.80 0.70 12.15
CA ILE A 114 -3.91 1.61 11.80
C ILE A 114 -4.51 2.18 13.08
N ALA A 115 -4.40 3.49 13.27
CA ALA A 115 -4.96 4.17 14.45
C ALA A 115 -6.49 4.29 14.41
N SER A 116 -7.08 4.49 13.22
CA SER A 116 -8.53 4.55 13.04
C SER A 116 -8.93 4.12 11.63
N ILE A 117 -10.09 3.47 11.51
CA ILE A 117 -10.71 3.11 10.24
C ILE A 117 -12.08 3.79 10.23
N ALA A 118 -12.25 4.82 9.40
CA ALA A 118 -13.54 5.41 9.13
C ALA A 118 -14.19 4.64 7.97
N CYS A 119 -15.25 3.89 8.25
CA CYS A 119 -16.01 3.13 7.26
C CYS A 119 -17.46 2.97 7.74
N ASP A 120 -18.40 2.84 6.79
CA ASP A 120 -19.82 2.66 7.12
C ASP A 120 -20.11 1.28 7.71
N THR A 121 -19.34 0.25 7.29
CA THR A 121 -19.54 -1.13 7.75
C THR A 121 -18.22 -1.91 7.75
N ILE A 122 -17.99 -2.68 8.82
CA ILE A 122 -16.95 -3.70 8.93
C ILE A 122 -17.64 -5.06 8.83
N VAL A 123 -17.29 -5.86 7.81
CA VAL A 123 -17.91 -7.17 7.57
C VAL A 123 -16.94 -8.29 7.95
N ALA A 124 -17.33 -9.12 8.92
CA ALA A 124 -16.63 -10.34 9.35
C ALA A 124 -17.54 -11.55 9.10
N ASN A 125 -17.72 -11.91 7.82
CA ASN A 125 -18.78 -12.82 7.35
C ASN A 125 -18.32 -14.26 7.04
N THR A 126 -17.08 -14.61 7.34
CA THR A 126 -16.58 -15.99 7.20
C THR A 126 -16.25 -16.55 8.56
N THR A 127 -16.36 -17.88 8.71
CA THR A 127 -15.97 -18.57 9.95
C THR A 127 -14.50 -18.36 10.32
N THR A 128 -13.67 -17.98 9.35
CA THR A 128 -12.24 -17.69 9.54
C THR A 128 -11.97 -16.24 9.90
N ASN A 129 -12.87 -15.31 9.58
CA ASN A 129 -12.71 -13.88 9.82
C ASN A 129 -13.51 -13.52 11.08
N ILE A 130 -12.86 -13.64 12.24
CA ILE A 130 -13.45 -13.21 13.52
C ILE A 130 -13.15 -11.71 13.71
N LEU A 131 -14.17 -10.91 13.99
CA LEU A 131 -13.97 -9.53 14.44
C LEU A 131 -13.67 -9.51 15.94
N ASN A 132 -12.38 -9.52 16.29
CA ASN A 132 -11.94 -9.49 17.68
C ASN A 132 -11.85 -8.04 18.19
N ILE A 133 -12.94 -7.52 18.75
CA ILE A 133 -12.99 -6.18 19.35
C ILE A 133 -12.61 -6.29 20.84
N ASN A 134 -11.45 -5.76 21.22
CA ASN A 134 -11.01 -5.66 22.62
C ASN A 134 -10.76 -4.19 23.00
N PRO A 135 -11.81 -3.36 23.07
CA PRO A 135 -11.65 -1.94 23.33
C PRO A 135 -11.62 -1.66 24.84
N THR A 136 -10.99 -0.56 25.26
CA THR A 136 -11.18 -0.03 26.62
C THR A 136 -12.61 0.49 26.83
N THR A 137 -13.25 0.95 25.75
CA THR A 137 -14.66 1.39 25.74
C THR A 137 -15.31 0.98 24.41
N LEU A 138 -16.45 0.28 24.47
CA LEU A 138 -17.28 0.01 23.30
C LEU A 138 -18.47 0.96 23.30
N GLN A 139 -18.73 1.63 22.18
CA GLN A 139 -19.92 2.48 22.01
C GLN A 139 -20.81 1.96 20.88
N ILE A 140 -22.12 1.99 21.10
CA ILE A 140 -23.14 1.65 20.08
C ILE A 140 -24.02 2.87 19.90
N LYS A 141 -24.05 3.42 18.68
CA LYS A 141 -24.80 4.66 18.35
C LYS A 141 -24.49 5.83 19.31
N GLY A 142 -23.23 5.95 19.74
CA GLY A 142 -22.79 6.98 20.68
C GLY A 142 -23.05 6.69 22.16
N THR A 143 -23.68 5.56 22.51
CA THR A 143 -23.87 5.14 23.90
C THR A 143 -22.81 4.13 24.32
N THR A 144 -22.10 4.40 25.41
CA THR A 144 -21.12 3.47 25.98
C THR A 144 -21.80 2.22 26.52
N LEU A 145 -21.30 1.05 26.11
CA LEU A 145 -21.72 -0.24 26.63
C LEU A 145 -21.00 -0.52 27.95
N THR A 146 -21.75 -0.62 29.04
CA THR A 146 -21.21 -0.85 30.40
C THR A 146 -21.24 -2.32 30.84
N ALA A 147 -22.01 -3.17 30.15
CA ALA A 147 -22.07 -4.59 30.45
C ALA A 147 -20.75 -5.30 30.08
N THR A 148 -20.30 -6.20 30.94
CA THR A 148 -19.17 -7.09 30.67
C THR A 148 -19.52 -8.14 29.63
N ALA A 149 -18.51 -8.73 28.98
CA ALA A 149 -18.71 -9.85 28.05
C ALA A 149 -19.47 -11.01 28.70
N THR A 150 -19.18 -11.34 29.96
CA THR A 150 -19.90 -12.37 30.72
C THR A 150 -21.38 -12.03 30.86
N GLN A 151 -21.73 -10.78 31.21
CA GLN A 151 -23.12 -10.34 31.35
C GLN A 151 -23.88 -10.36 30.02
N LEU A 152 -23.24 -9.98 28.91
CA LEU A 152 -23.86 -10.05 27.58
C LEU A 152 -24.05 -11.50 27.13
N ASN A 153 -23.09 -12.38 27.41
CA ASN A 153 -23.15 -13.77 27.03
C ASN A 153 -24.29 -14.53 27.71
N VAL A 154 -24.78 -14.10 28.88
CA VAL A 154 -25.96 -14.72 29.52
C VAL A 154 -27.25 -14.49 28.71
N LEU A 155 -27.27 -13.48 27.83
CA LEU A 155 -28.39 -13.26 26.91
C LEU A 155 -28.37 -14.22 25.72
N ASN A 156 -27.25 -14.90 25.48
CA ASN A 156 -27.18 -15.94 24.46
C ASN A 156 -28.00 -17.16 24.91
N GLY A 157 -29.13 -17.40 24.25
CA GLY A 157 -30.09 -18.43 24.63
C GLY A 157 -31.20 -17.96 25.59
N PHE A 158 -31.27 -16.65 25.89
CA PHE A 158 -32.41 -16.10 26.61
C PHE A 158 -33.69 -16.22 25.77
N THR A 159 -34.72 -16.87 26.32
CA THR A 159 -36.01 -17.14 25.63
C THR A 159 -37.11 -16.13 25.97
N GLY A 160 -36.85 -15.17 26.88
CA GLY A 160 -37.79 -14.12 27.21
C GLY A 160 -37.81 -12.97 26.19
N THR A 161 -38.57 -11.92 26.49
CA THR A 161 -38.74 -10.74 25.63
C THR A 161 -38.03 -9.52 26.19
N THR A 162 -37.96 -8.44 25.40
CA THR A 162 -37.49 -7.12 25.87
C THR A 162 -38.30 -6.59 27.04
N ALA A 163 -39.61 -6.89 27.11
CA ALA A 163 -40.46 -6.51 28.24
C ALA A 163 -40.01 -7.20 29.54
N ASN A 164 -39.55 -8.46 29.47
CA ASN A 164 -39.00 -9.14 30.65
C ASN A 164 -37.70 -8.47 31.13
N LEU A 165 -36.81 -8.11 30.21
CA LEU A 165 -35.56 -7.41 30.54
C LEU A 165 -35.83 -6.04 31.17
N ASN A 166 -36.78 -5.25 30.64
CA ASN A 166 -37.14 -3.94 31.18
C ASN A 166 -37.71 -4.01 32.60
N VAL A 167 -38.46 -5.07 32.89
CA VAL A 167 -38.97 -5.30 34.25
C VAL A 167 -37.79 -5.57 35.19
N VAL A 168 -36.88 -6.46 34.82
CA VAL A 168 -35.72 -6.80 35.68
C VAL A 168 -34.79 -5.60 35.85
N SER A 169 -34.48 -4.87 34.78
CA SER A 169 -33.55 -3.72 34.83
C SER A 169 -34.03 -2.58 35.72
N GLY A 170 -35.34 -2.45 35.92
CA GLY A 170 -35.93 -1.44 36.78
C GLY A 170 -36.15 -1.90 38.22
N THR A 171 -35.72 -3.10 38.59
CA THR A 171 -35.97 -3.71 39.90
C THR A 171 -34.69 -4.06 40.62
N SER A 172 -34.70 -4.05 41.95
CA SER A 172 -33.60 -4.54 42.79
C SER A 172 -33.65 -6.05 43.01
N ALA A 173 -34.20 -6.82 42.05
CA ALA A 173 -34.31 -8.27 42.18
C ALA A 173 -32.91 -8.89 42.22
N THR A 174 -32.60 -9.59 43.30
CA THR A 174 -31.32 -10.26 43.53
C THR A 174 -31.43 -11.79 43.44
N SER A 175 -32.66 -12.31 43.47
CA SER A 175 -32.97 -13.74 43.39
C SER A 175 -34.08 -14.03 42.37
N ALA A 176 -34.23 -15.31 42.01
CA ALA A 176 -35.36 -15.74 41.18
C ALA A 176 -36.71 -15.52 41.89
N ASP A 177 -36.73 -15.62 43.23
CA ASP A 177 -37.93 -15.45 44.05
C ASP A 177 -38.44 -14.00 44.00
N ASP A 178 -37.53 -13.01 44.02
CA ASP A 178 -37.87 -11.59 43.83
C ASP A 178 -38.60 -11.36 42.50
N LEU A 179 -38.17 -12.06 41.45
CA LEU A 179 -38.75 -11.96 40.12
C LEU A 179 -40.12 -12.65 40.02
N VAL A 180 -40.32 -13.75 40.75
CA VAL A 180 -41.62 -14.44 40.84
C VAL A 180 -42.63 -13.56 41.59
N LEU A 181 -42.25 -12.97 42.72
CA LEU A 181 -43.09 -12.02 43.48
C LEU A 181 -43.53 -10.84 42.61
N LEU A 182 -42.63 -10.30 41.79
CA LEU A 182 -42.95 -9.20 40.90
C LEU A 182 -43.96 -9.57 39.80
N LYS A 183 -43.92 -10.82 39.29
CA LYS A 183 -44.93 -11.32 38.34
C LYS A 183 -46.31 -11.42 38.99
N ILE A 184 -46.36 -11.82 40.26
CA ILE A 184 -47.60 -11.98 41.04
C ILE A 184 -48.24 -10.62 41.34
N ILE A 185 -47.45 -9.58 41.68
CA ILE A 185 -47.98 -8.26 42.05
C ILE A 185 -48.47 -7.44 40.85
N LYS A 186 -47.97 -7.71 39.64
CA LYS A 186 -48.36 -6.98 38.41
C LYS A 186 -49.59 -7.56 37.69
N HIS A 187 -50.26 -8.55 38.26
CA HIS A 187 -51.57 -9.08 37.83
C HIS A 187 -52.59 -8.84 38.94
#